data_AF-A0A0Q9H6G3-F1
#
_entry.id   AF-A0A0Q9H6G3-F1
#
_cell.length_a   1.000
_cell.length_b   1.000
_cell.length_c   1.000
_cell.angle_alpha   90.00
_cell.angle_beta   90.00
_cell.angle_gamma   90.00
#
_symmetry.space_group_name_H-M   'P 1'
#
loop_
_entity.id
_entity.type
_entity.pdbx_description
1 polymer ?
#
loop_
_entity_poly.entity_id
_entity_poly.type
_entity_poly.pdbx_seq_one_letter_code
_entity_poly.pdbx_strand_id
1 'polypeptide(L)' 'MTTIIDGDVTKETIEFPNEKVAADDIQVWLSDAVRDNMPVDPGSVFAAKVENDKGAEVYRASLEFRARRSAGASSRR' A
#
# COMPACT_ATOMS: atom_id res chain seq x y z
N MET A 1 4.57 0.69 -17.83
CA MET A 1 4.33 -0.67 -17.31
C MET A 1 4.17 -0.49 -15.81
N THR A 2 2.93 -0.40 -15.34
CA THR A 2 2.63 -0.17 -13.93
C THR A 2 2.60 -1.53 -13.27
N THR A 3 3.64 -1.86 -12.52
CA THR A 3 3.67 -3.08 -11.71
C THR A 3 2.72 -2.83 -10.55
N ILE A 4 1.48 -3.25 -10.71
CA ILE A 4 0.60 -3.49 -9.56
C ILE A 4 1.26 -4.66 -8.86
N ILE A 5 1.94 -4.41 -7.75
CA ILE A 5 2.33 -5.46 -6.83
C ILE A 5 1.02 -5.91 -6.20
N ASP A 6 0.29 -6.75 -6.91
CA ASP A 6 -0.70 -7.62 -6.33
C ASP A 6 0.15 -8.61 -5.51
N GLY A 7 0.49 -8.19 -4.29
CA GLY A 7 0.99 -9.14 -3.32
C GLY A 7 -0.03 -10.26 -3.31
N ASP A 8 0.42 -11.49 -3.52
CA ASP A 8 -0.38 -12.69 -3.33
C ASP A 8 -0.79 -12.72 -1.84
N VAL A 9 -1.81 -11.93 -1.50
CA VAL A 9 -2.53 -12.02 -0.25
C VAL A 9 -3.42 -13.23 -0.48
N THR A 10 -2.87 -14.41 -0.21
CA THR A 10 -3.69 -15.59 0.06
C THR A 10 -4.89 -15.13 0.87
N LYS A 11 -6.08 -15.32 0.29
CA LYS A 11 -7.45 -14.96 0.71
C LYS A 11 -7.75 -15.10 2.23
N GLU A 12 -7.03 -14.41 3.08
CA GLU A 12 -7.25 -14.35 4.52
C GLU A 12 -8.00 -13.06 4.80
N THR A 13 -9.32 -13.14 4.65
CA THR A 13 -10.23 -12.15 5.20
C THR A 13 -10.13 -12.21 6.72
N ILE A 14 -9.48 -11.22 7.31
CA ILE A 14 -9.42 -11.05 8.76
C ILE A 14 -10.73 -10.37 9.19
N GLU A 15 -11.52 -11.05 10.02
CA GLU A 15 -12.72 -10.47 10.62
C GLU A 15 -12.34 -9.57 11.79
N PHE A 16 -12.81 -8.33 11.76
CA PHE A 16 -12.58 -7.38 12.83
C PHE A 16 -13.89 -7.10 13.59
N PRO A 17 -13.82 -6.88 14.91
CA PRO A 17 -15.01 -6.64 15.73
C PRO A 17 -15.71 -5.31 15.41
N ASN A 18 -15.01 -4.37 14.77
CA ASN A 18 -15.57 -3.14 14.23
C ASN A 18 -14.62 -2.50 13.20
N GLU A 19 -15.17 -1.56 12.42
CA GLU A 19 -14.46 -0.84 11.36
C GLU A 19 -13.24 -0.05 11.86
N LYS A 20 -13.29 0.45 13.10
CA LYS A 20 -12.17 1.21 13.68
C LYS A 20 -10.96 0.33 13.94
N VAL A 21 -11.17 -0.90 14.43
CA VAL A 21 -10.08 -1.87 14.62
C VAL A 21 -9.51 -2.29 13.27
N ALA A 22 -10.37 -2.54 12.27
CA ALA A 22 -9.92 -2.86 10.91
C ALA A 22 -9.07 -1.73 10.30
N ALA A 23 -9.46 -0.47 10.50
CA ALA A 23 -8.74 0.68 9.98
C ALA A 23 -7.36 0.87 10.65
N ASP A 24 -7.28 0.66 11.97
CA ASP A 24 -6.02 0.75 12.73
C ASP A 24 -5.03 -0.33 12.30
N ASP A 25 -5.50 -1.58 12.20
CA ASP A 25 -4.69 -2.72 11.77
C ASP A 25 -4.16 -2.54 10.34
N ILE A 26 -5.01 -2.03 9.43
CA ILE A 26 -4.59 -1.71 8.05
C ILE A 26 -3.47 -0.67 8.01
N GLN A 27 -3.47 0.32 8.90
CA GLN A 27 -2.40 1.33 8.92
C GLN A 27 -1.07 0.73 9.39
N VAL A 28 -1.12 -0.18 10.37
CA VAL A 28 0.05 -0.93 10.84
C VAL A 28 0.56 -1.83 9.72
N TRP A 29 -0.32 -2.61 9.10
CA TRP A 29 0.03 -3.50 7.99
C TRP A 29 0.63 -2.74 6.81
N LEU A 30 0.07 -1.59 6.41
CA LEU A 30 0.63 -0.77 5.33
C LEU A 30 2.04 -0.28 5.67
N SER A 31 2.28 0.08 6.92
CA SER A 31 3.59 0.54 7.39
C SER A 31 4.63 -0.58 7.36
N ASP A 32 4.25 -1.78 7.81
CA ASP A 32 5.11 -2.95 7.78
C ASP A 32 5.37 -3.43 6.34
N ALA A 33 4.33 -3.46 5.49
CA ALA A 33 4.46 -3.80 4.08
C ALA A 33 5.44 -2.87 3.34
N VAL A 34 5.41 -1.57 3.64
CA VAL A 34 6.37 -0.60 3.11
C VAL A 34 7.77 -0.87 3.63
N ARG A 35 7.91 -1.14 4.94
CA ARG A 35 9.20 -1.39 5.58
C ARG A 35 9.88 -2.65 5.02
N ASP A 36 9.12 -3.71 4.84
CA ASP A 36 9.61 -4.98 4.31
C ASP A 36 9.98 -4.90 2.83
N ASN A 37 9.31 -4.02 2.08
CA ASN A 37 9.63 -3.76 0.68
C ASN A 37 10.67 -2.65 0.48
N MET A 38 11.44 -2.28 1.51
CA MET A 38 12.57 -1.36 1.33
C MET A 38 13.81 -2.09 0.77
N PRO A 39 14.52 -1.50 -0.22
CA PRO A 39 14.22 -0.23 -0.88
C PRO A 39 13.03 -0.32 -1.84
N VAL A 40 12.09 0.62 -1.69
CA VAL A 40 10.85 0.65 -2.47
C VAL A 40 11.14 1.21 -3.86
N ASP A 41 10.63 0.53 -4.90
CA ASP A 41 10.75 0.99 -6.27
C ASP A 41 10.03 2.34 -6.54
N PRO A 42 10.59 3.19 -7.41
CA PRO A 42 9.90 4.35 -7.96
C PRO A 42 8.55 4.00 -8.60
N GLY A 43 7.47 4.47 -8.01
CA GLY A 43 6.10 4.25 -8.49
C GLY A 43 5.37 3.10 -7.80
N SER A 44 5.94 2.50 -6.76
CA SER A 44 5.23 1.50 -5.96
C SER A 44 4.04 2.11 -5.23
N VAL A 45 2.93 1.38 -5.25
CA VAL A 45 1.70 1.71 -4.55
C VAL A 45 1.38 0.57 -3.60
N PHE A 46 1.23 0.88 -2.32
CA PHE A 46 0.70 -0.02 -1.31
C PHE A 46 -0.72 0.42 -0.99
N ALA A 47 -1.68 -0.49 -1.04
CA ALA A 47 -3.07 -0.15 -0.77
C ALA A 47 -3.77 -1.29 -0.02
N ALA A 48 -4.70 -0.89 0.84
CA ALA A 48 -5.55 -1.79 1.60
C ALA A 48 -6.96 -1.20 1.69
N LYS A 49 -7.98 -2.07 1.74
CA LYS A 49 -9.39 -1.70 1.87
C LYS A 49 -10.05 -2.56 2.95
N VAL A 50 -11.02 -1.97 3.65
CA VAL A 50 -11.96 -2.66 4.54
C VAL A 50 -13.30 -2.72 3.84
N GLU A 51 -13.86 -3.91 3.77
CA GLU A 51 -15.22 -4.15 3.32
C GLU A 51 -16.04 -4.61 4.52
N ASN A 52 -17.29 -4.16 4.63
CA ASN A 52 -18.22 -4.73 5.59
C ASN A 52 -18.80 -6.07 5.10
N ASP A 53 -19.58 -6.73 5.93
CA ASP A 53 -20.29 -7.99 5.65
C ASP A 53 -21.25 -7.93 4.43
N LYS A 54 -21.59 -6.74 3.94
CA LYS A 54 -22.37 -6.54 2.70
C LYS A 54 -21.48 -6.34 1.46
N GLY A 55 -20.17 -6.42 1.61
CA GLY A 55 -19.20 -6.13 0.56
C GLY A 55 -19.07 -4.64 0.22
N ALA A 56 -19.55 -3.74 1.08
CA ALA A 56 -19.38 -2.30 0.87
C ALA A 56 -18.03 -1.86 1.44
N GLU A 57 -17.24 -1.14 0.64
CA GLU A 57 -16.00 -0.50 1.09
C GLU A 57 -16.35 0.58 2.13
N VAL A 58 -15.89 0.38 3.36
CA VAL A 58 -16.09 1.33 4.47
C VAL A 58 -14.83 2.12 4.78
N TYR A 59 -13.67 1.63 4.35
CA TYR A 59 -12.40 2.31 4.54
C TYR A 59 -11.38 1.89 3.48
N ARG A 60 -10.54 2.83 3.05
CA ARG A 60 -9.44 2.57 2.13
C ARG A 60 -8.25 3.46 2.49
N ALA A 61 -7.07 2.85 2.51
CA ALA A 61 -5.81 3.54 2.71
C ALA A 61 -4.82 3.14 1.62
N SER A 62 -4.01 4.10 1.15
CA SER A 62 -2.98 3.85 0.15
C SER A 62 -1.77 4.77 0.32
N LEU A 63 -0.58 4.20 0.17
CA LEU A 63 0.71 4.90 0.13
C LEU A 63 1.31 4.78 -1.26
N GLU A 64 1.58 5.91 -1.89
CA GLU A 64 2.21 5.97 -3.21
C GLU A 64 3.63 6.56 -3.10
N PHE A 65 4.62 5.80 -3.53
CA PHE A 65 6.02 6.23 -3.54
C PHE A 65 6.39 6.77 -4.91
N ARG A 66 6.38 8.10 -5.04
CA ARG A 66 6.89 8.78 -6.24
C ARG A 66 8.35 9.13 -6.07
N ALA A 67 9.25 8.41 -6.74
CA ALA A 67 10.61 8.89 -6.83
C ALA A 67 10.64 10.11 -7.76
N ARG A 68 11.12 11.24 -7.24
CA ARG A 68 11.55 12.34 -8.08
C ARG A 68 12.85 11.88 -8.72
N ARG A 69 12.80 11.43 -9.98
CA ARG A 69 14.02 11.26 -10.78
C ARG A 69 14.72 12.62 -10.73
N SER A 70 15.82 12.73 -10.01
CA SER A 70 16.72 13.87 -10.14
C SER A 70 17.10 13.88 -11.61
N ALA A 71 16.50 14.78 -12.39
CA ALA A 71 16.90 15.02 -13.75
C ALA A 71 18.41 15.23 -13.70
N GLY A 72 19.16 14.37 -14.38
CA GLY A 72 20.60 14.41 -14.34
C GLY A 72 21.08 15.83 -14.63
N ALA A 73 21.79 16.43 -13.68
CA ALA A 73 22.81 17.40 -14.03
C ALA A 73 23.99 16.60 -14.61
N SER A 74 23.81 16.13 -15.85
CA SER A 74 24.92 15.74 -16.70
C SER A 74 25.68 17.04 -17.01
N SER A 75 26.63 17.40 -16.14
CA SER A 75 27.62 18.43 -16.46
C SER A 75 28.63 17.80 -17.39
N ARG A 76 28.31 17.80 -18.69
CA ARG A 76 29.32 17.67 -19.73
C ARG A 76 29.81 19.09 -20.05
N ARG A 77 30.93 19.48 -19.45
CA ARG A 77 31.83 20.52 -19.96
C ARG A 77 33.24 20.17 -19.60
#